data_AF-A0A817IGB7-F1
#
_entry.id   AF-A0A817IGB7-F1
#
_cell.length_a   1.000
_cell.length_b   1.000
_cell.length_c   1.000
_cell.angle_alpha   90.00
_cell.angle_beta   90.00
_cell.angle_gamma   90.00
#
_symmetry.space_group_name_H-M   'P 1'
#
loop_
_entity.id
_entity.type
_entity.pdbx_description
1 polymer ?
#
loop_
_entity_poly.entity_id
_entity_poly.type
_entity_poly.pdbx_seq_one_letter_code
_entity_poly.pdbx_strand_id
1 'polypeptide(L)'
;MSLQQFKEDQHKKVLKKQNISQTDIDINIRNQKTETVDSFTYLGCTITNDQRQDTEISIRLSKAAKAFNMLRHSVWHRKSVYITARLRIFRACILPVLLYGSETWSLTKKLEQSIVTFYNRWLHTIIGVNFRDRMPNETLLDTTGQPTIENIIRRNRLRWFGHVNLAENRDGHPTLAKKTMFAYFHNEKRPCNMGRSNRWEDKVLKDIEELNIDNWRKMTLDISRWREAINQDVHIKPTHTNIKNIIHEYKQRAARRRKTEVAASTETTKGKVTEILAKENNQYKCPGCKKHFKPQGITNHIKACTQATTWCKKNNINYEHGEDDCKAPTRIDLGIV
;
A
#
# COMPACT_ATOMS: atom_id res chain seq x y z
N MET A 1 26.96 -17.75 -5.06
CA MET A 1 27.69 -17.09 -3.95
C MET A 1 27.91 -18.12 -2.87
N SER A 2 29.16 -18.40 -2.48
CA SER A 2 29.45 -19.38 -1.42
C SER A 2 29.08 -18.81 -0.04
N LEU A 3 28.84 -19.68 0.96
CA LEU A 3 28.58 -19.24 2.34
C LEU A 3 29.75 -18.40 2.89
N GLN A 4 30.96 -18.67 2.42
CA GLN A 4 32.17 -17.95 2.78
C GLN A 4 32.18 -16.53 2.18
N GLN A 5 31.85 -16.39 0.90
CA GLN A 5 31.69 -15.09 0.23
C GLN A 5 30.56 -14.26 0.86
N PHE A 6 29.42 -14.88 1.18
CA PHE A 6 28.32 -14.16 1.84
C PHE A 6 28.73 -13.61 3.22
N LYS A 7 29.46 -14.40 4.01
CA LYS A 7 30.00 -13.96 5.31
C LYS A 7 31.06 -12.85 5.15
N GLU A 8 31.88 -12.91 4.12
CA GLU A 8 32.91 -11.89 3.86
C GLU A 8 32.31 -10.56 3.37
N ASP A 9 31.28 -10.60 2.52
CA ASP A 9 30.65 -9.40 1.96
C ASP A 9 29.75 -8.66 2.96
N GLN A 10 29.06 -9.39 3.85
CA GLN A 10 28.12 -8.79 4.81
C GLN A 10 28.82 -8.15 6.03
N HIS A 11 30.09 -8.52 6.30
CA HIS A 11 30.80 -8.13 7.53
C HIS A 11 31.82 -6.99 7.34
N LYS A 12 31.94 -6.42 6.14
CA LYS A 12 33.03 -5.48 5.79
C LYS A 12 32.57 -4.09 5.34
N LYS A 13 31.34 -3.69 5.71
CA LYS A 13 30.78 -2.39 5.34
C LYS A 13 30.41 -1.57 6.56
N VAL A 14 30.67 -0.28 6.49
CA VAL A 14 30.33 0.71 7.52
C VAL A 14 29.46 1.80 6.89
N LEU A 15 28.41 2.21 7.60
CA LEU A 15 27.57 3.33 7.13
C LEU A 15 28.25 4.66 7.36
N LYS A 16 28.21 5.51 6.33
CA LYS A 16 28.61 6.91 6.46
C LYS A 16 27.68 7.64 7.45
N LYS A 17 28.22 8.39 8.41
CA LYS A 17 27.41 9.24 9.29
C LYS A 17 27.03 10.55 8.58
N GLN A 18 25.78 10.97 8.67
CA GLN A 18 25.34 12.27 8.14
C GLN A 18 25.92 13.44 8.93
N ASN A 19 26.26 14.53 8.22
CA ASN A 19 26.65 15.83 8.77
C ASN A 19 27.94 15.86 9.63
N ILE A 20 28.86 14.91 9.43
CA ILE A 20 30.24 15.09 9.88
C ILE A 20 31.05 15.63 8.69
N SER A 21 31.69 16.77 8.89
CA SER A 21 32.78 17.27 8.06
C SER A 21 33.92 16.24 8.11
N GLN A 22 33.82 15.26 7.23
CA GLN A 22 34.83 14.31 6.77
C GLN A 22 36.05 14.17 7.70
N THR A 23 35.86 13.56 8.86
CA THR A 23 36.92 12.74 9.43
C THR A 23 36.72 11.35 8.82
N ASP A 24 37.58 10.97 7.88
CA ASP A 24 37.65 9.58 7.40
C ASP A 24 38.07 8.72 8.59
N ILE A 25 37.09 8.21 9.33
CA ILE A 25 37.33 7.25 10.41
C ILE A 25 37.63 5.93 9.72
N ASP A 26 38.92 5.62 9.59
CA ASP A 26 39.39 4.34 9.06
C ASP A 26 39.14 3.23 10.09
N ILE A 27 38.02 2.53 9.92
CA ILE A 27 37.68 1.35 10.70
C ILE A 27 38.35 0.14 10.05
N ASN A 28 39.27 -0.48 10.79
CA ASN A 28 39.97 -1.69 10.37
C ASN A 28 39.44 -2.90 11.14
N ILE A 29 38.88 -3.88 10.43
CA ILE A 29 38.49 -5.16 11.01
C ILE A 29 39.55 -6.18 10.60
N ARG A 30 40.27 -6.74 11.58
CA ARG A 30 41.36 -7.72 11.33
C ARG A 30 42.40 -7.22 10.33
N ASN A 31 42.85 -5.97 10.50
CA ASN A 31 43.80 -5.28 9.60
C ASN A 31 43.32 -5.09 8.15
N GLN A 32 42.01 -5.23 7.89
CA GLN A 32 41.40 -4.88 6.60
C GLN A 32 40.52 -3.64 6.76
N LYS A 33 40.73 -2.64 5.89
CA LYS A 33 39.93 -1.41 5.85
C LYS A 33 38.51 -1.75 5.39
N THR A 34 37.52 -1.34 6.16
CA THR A 34 36.10 -1.52 5.79
C THR A 34 35.67 -0.50 4.76
N GLU A 35 34.79 -0.91 3.84
CA GLU A 35 34.19 -0.01 2.85
C GLU A 35 33.15 0.89 3.52
N THR A 36 33.28 2.20 3.34
CA THR A 36 32.25 3.17 3.78
C THR A 36 31.21 3.33 2.69
N VAL A 37 29.95 3.02 3.01
CA VAL A 37 28.83 3.04 2.06
C VAL A 37 27.66 3.87 2.58
N ASP A 38 26.84 4.39 1.66
CA ASP A 38 25.62 5.14 2.00
C ASP A 38 24.44 4.23 2.32
N SER A 39 24.42 3.01 1.80
CA SER A 39 23.44 1.99 2.16
C SER A 39 24.02 0.59 1.98
N PHE A 40 23.53 -0.36 2.78
CA PHE A 40 23.86 -1.76 2.60
C PHE A 40 22.71 -2.65 3.06
N THR A 41 22.61 -3.84 2.47
CA THR A 41 21.64 -4.85 2.89
C THR A 41 22.29 -5.82 3.86
N TYR A 42 21.75 -5.89 5.08
CA TYR A 42 22.15 -6.82 6.12
C TYR A 42 21.01 -7.78 6.45
N LEU A 43 21.27 -9.08 6.34
CA LEU A 43 20.25 -10.13 6.56
C LEU A 43 18.96 -9.86 5.78
N GLY A 44 19.09 -9.29 4.59
CA GLY A 44 17.95 -8.95 3.73
C GLY A 44 17.24 -7.62 4.04
N CYS A 45 17.56 -6.92 5.13
CA CYS A 45 17.07 -5.57 5.44
C CYS A 45 18.07 -4.51 4.96
N THR A 46 17.61 -3.53 4.18
CA THR A 46 18.45 -2.42 3.71
C THR A 46 18.50 -1.32 4.77
N ILE A 47 19.72 -0.99 5.19
CA ILE A 47 19.99 0.09 6.14
C ILE A 47 20.67 1.23 5.37
N THR A 48 20.18 2.44 5.56
CA THR A 48 20.65 3.66 4.89
C THR A 48 21.35 4.59 5.90
N ASN A 49 22.25 5.44 5.39
CA ASN A 49 23.00 6.42 6.19
C ASN A 49 22.11 7.45 6.89
N ASP A 50 20.94 7.73 6.33
CA ASP A 50 19.93 8.66 6.82
C ASP A 50 19.02 8.06 7.90
N GLN A 51 19.22 6.77 8.22
CA GLN A 51 18.45 6.00 9.19
C GLN A 51 16.94 6.00 8.91
N ARG A 52 16.54 6.32 7.68
CA ARG A 52 15.14 6.28 7.26
C ARG A 52 14.76 4.89 6.80
N GLN A 53 13.50 4.55 7.01
CA GLN A 53 12.97 3.23 6.67
C GLN A 53 12.22 3.22 5.33
N ASP A 54 12.08 4.38 4.68
CA ASP A 54 11.33 4.55 3.43
C ASP A 54 11.82 3.57 2.34
N THR A 55 13.13 3.47 2.16
CA THR A 55 13.77 2.59 1.17
C THR A 55 13.46 1.12 1.45
N GLU A 56 13.64 0.68 2.71
CA GLU A 56 13.37 -0.71 3.09
C GLU A 56 11.89 -1.08 2.90
N ILE A 57 10.98 -0.21 3.32
CA ILE A 57 9.53 -0.45 3.20
C ILE A 57 9.12 -0.48 1.72
N SER A 58 9.68 0.40 0.89
CA SER A 58 9.45 0.40 -0.56
C SER A 58 9.92 -0.92 -1.20
N ILE A 59 11.08 -1.43 -0.80
CA ILE A 59 11.61 -2.72 -1.25
C ILE A 59 10.66 -3.86 -0.84
N ARG A 60 10.17 -3.86 0.41
CA ARG A 60 9.24 -4.88 0.92
C ARG A 60 7.90 -4.87 0.20
N LEU A 61 7.32 -3.69 0.00
CA LEU A 61 6.11 -3.50 -0.76
C LEU A 61 6.28 -4.00 -2.20
N SER A 62 7.41 -3.69 -2.84
CA SER A 62 7.73 -4.13 -4.20
C SER A 62 7.86 -5.65 -4.29
N LYS A 63 8.59 -6.28 -3.35
CA LYS A 63 8.73 -7.74 -3.28
C LYS A 63 7.39 -8.43 -3.06
N ALA A 64 6.60 -7.94 -2.11
CA ALA A 64 5.28 -8.49 -1.81
C ALA A 64 4.29 -8.28 -2.97
N ALA A 65 4.31 -7.11 -3.62
CA ALA A 65 3.50 -6.83 -4.81
C ALA A 65 3.85 -7.76 -5.97
N LYS A 66 5.15 -8.02 -6.19
CA LYS A 66 5.61 -8.98 -7.21
C LYS A 66 5.08 -10.39 -6.91
N ALA A 67 5.25 -10.87 -5.68
CA ALA A 67 4.73 -12.17 -5.25
C ALA A 67 3.20 -12.26 -5.39
N PHE A 68 2.49 -11.19 -5.02
CA PHE A 68 1.05 -11.10 -5.16
C PHE A 68 0.63 -11.18 -6.63
N ASN A 69 1.28 -10.44 -7.51
CA ASN A 69 0.95 -10.40 -8.94
C ASN A 69 1.23 -11.73 -9.65
N MET A 70 2.24 -12.50 -9.22
CA MET A 70 2.50 -13.84 -9.76
C MET A 70 1.32 -14.81 -9.53
N LEU A 71 0.54 -14.61 -8.47
CA LEU A 71 -0.63 -15.43 -8.13
C LEU A 71 -1.95 -14.90 -8.69
N ARG A 72 -1.91 -13.82 -9.50
CA ARG A 72 -3.10 -13.09 -9.95
C ARG A 72 -4.08 -13.95 -10.74
N HIS A 73 -3.60 -14.63 -11.78
CA HIS A 73 -4.47 -15.43 -12.65
C HIS A 73 -4.72 -16.83 -12.10
N SER A 74 -3.74 -17.42 -11.41
CA SER A 74 -3.80 -18.79 -10.90
C SER A 74 -4.63 -18.93 -9.61
N VAL A 75 -4.61 -17.91 -8.73
CA VAL A 75 -5.24 -17.96 -7.41
C VAL A 75 -6.31 -16.88 -7.24
N TRP A 76 -5.97 -15.59 -7.44
CA TRP A 76 -6.87 -14.48 -7.06
C TRP A 76 -8.10 -14.37 -7.95
N HIS A 77 -7.93 -14.48 -9.26
CA HIS A 77 -9.03 -14.38 -10.23
C HIS A 77 -9.76 -15.72 -10.48
N ARG A 78 -9.20 -16.83 -10.01
CA ARG A 78 -9.68 -18.17 -10.33
C ARG A 78 -10.91 -18.56 -9.50
N LYS A 79 -12.10 -18.50 -10.10
CA LYS A 79 -13.40 -18.76 -9.42
C LYS A 79 -13.50 -20.11 -8.70
N SER A 80 -12.75 -21.14 -9.16
CA SER A 80 -12.75 -22.47 -8.53
C SER A 80 -12.04 -22.52 -7.17
N VAL A 81 -11.24 -21.50 -6.83
CA VAL A 81 -10.55 -21.43 -5.54
C VAL A 81 -11.44 -20.71 -4.53
N TYR A 82 -11.71 -21.36 -3.40
CA TYR A 82 -12.48 -20.78 -2.31
C TYR A 82 -11.81 -19.52 -1.73
N ILE A 83 -12.61 -18.51 -1.38
CA ILE A 83 -12.11 -17.25 -0.81
C ILE A 83 -11.28 -17.49 0.45
N THR A 84 -11.72 -18.41 1.32
CA THR A 84 -11.00 -18.80 2.54
C THR A 84 -9.62 -19.38 2.21
N ALA A 85 -9.51 -20.20 1.16
CA ALA A 85 -8.22 -20.73 0.70
C ALA A 85 -7.32 -19.62 0.15
N ARG A 86 -7.86 -18.67 -0.63
CA ARG A 86 -7.08 -17.50 -1.10
C ARG A 86 -6.57 -16.65 0.06
N LEU A 87 -7.39 -16.39 1.08
CA LEU A 87 -7.00 -15.65 2.27
C LEU A 87 -5.91 -16.39 3.06
N ARG A 88 -5.97 -17.73 3.15
CA ARG A 88 -4.90 -18.54 3.74
C ARG A 88 -3.59 -18.44 2.94
N ILE A 89 -3.64 -18.52 1.62
CA ILE A 89 -2.46 -18.36 0.76
C ILE A 89 -1.88 -16.95 0.91
N PHE A 90 -2.71 -15.92 0.95
CA PHE A 90 -2.26 -14.55 1.18
C PHE A 90 -1.52 -14.41 2.51
N ARG A 91 -2.08 -14.96 3.60
CA ARG A 91 -1.45 -14.99 4.93
C ARG A 91 -0.13 -15.77 4.94
N ALA A 92 -0.05 -16.89 4.23
CA ALA A 92 1.12 -17.77 4.25
C ALA A 92 2.26 -17.31 3.32
N CYS A 93 1.93 -16.74 2.16
CA CYS A 93 2.90 -16.48 1.11
C CYS A 93 3.20 -14.99 0.90
N ILE A 94 2.23 -14.10 1.12
CA ILE A 94 2.38 -12.67 0.80
C ILE A 94 2.71 -11.86 2.05
N LEU A 95 1.97 -12.07 3.14
CA LEU A 95 2.20 -11.32 4.38
C LEU A 95 3.62 -11.47 4.95
N PRO A 96 4.25 -12.66 4.97
CA PRO A 96 5.62 -12.78 5.47
C PRO A 96 6.63 -12.01 4.62
N VAL A 97 6.39 -11.88 3.31
CA VAL A 97 7.26 -11.11 2.41
C VAL A 97 7.13 -9.62 2.69
N LEU A 98 5.90 -9.14 2.91
CA LEU A 98 5.63 -7.75 3.27
C LEU A 98 6.21 -7.40 4.64
N LEU A 99 5.96 -8.24 5.65
CA LEU A 99 6.21 -7.94 7.06
C LEU A 99 7.60 -8.34 7.56
N TYR A 100 8.49 -8.76 6.67
CA TYR A 100 9.85 -9.11 7.05
C TYR A 100 10.57 -7.90 7.65
N GLY A 101 11.04 -8.05 8.88
CA GLY A 101 11.71 -6.98 9.64
C GLY A 101 10.75 -5.97 10.27
N SER A 102 9.43 -6.21 10.23
CA SER A 102 8.43 -5.31 10.83
C SER A 102 8.57 -5.13 12.33
N GLU A 103 9.28 -6.05 13.01
CA GLU A 103 9.64 -5.96 14.41
C GLU A 103 10.46 -4.71 14.75
N THR A 104 11.27 -4.22 13.81
CA THR A 104 12.19 -3.09 14.02
C THR A 104 11.71 -1.80 13.36
N TRP A 105 10.51 -1.79 12.77
CA TRP A 105 9.99 -0.62 12.08
C TRP A 105 9.48 0.46 13.04
N SER A 106 9.94 1.68 12.81
CA SER A 106 9.51 2.94 13.41
C SER A 106 8.82 3.80 12.34
N LEU A 107 7.64 3.33 11.90
CA LEU A 107 6.93 3.90 10.74
C LEU A 107 6.46 5.35 10.96
N THR A 108 6.64 6.17 9.93
CA THR A 108 5.94 7.46 9.82
C THR A 108 4.48 7.22 9.40
N LYS A 109 3.57 8.17 9.69
CA LYS A 109 2.16 8.07 9.30
C LYS A 109 1.98 7.86 7.77
N LYS A 110 2.84 8.48 6.97
CA LYS A 110 2.83 8.35 5.50
C LYS A 110 3.13 6.92 5.06
N LEU A 111 4.17 6.32 5.64
CA LEU A 111 4.57 4.95 5.33
C LEU A 111 3.52 3.93 5.80
N GLU A 112 2.99 4.14 7.00
CA GLU A 112 1.90 3.34 7.57
C GLU A 112 0.67 3.35 6.66
N GLN A 113 0.23 4.54 6.22
CA GLN A 113 -0.89 4.67 5.29
C GLN A 113 -0.64 3.98 3.94
N SER A 114 0.60 4.01 3.45
CA SER A 114 0.97 3.29 2.23
C SER A 114 0.75 1.78 2.39
N ILE A 115 1.27 1.20 3.49
CA ILE A 115 1.12 -0.23 3.79
C ILE A 115 -0.36 -0.61 3.94
N VAL A 116 -1.14 0.18 4.68
CA VAL A 116 -2.60 -0.02 4.85
C VAL A 116 -3.32 -0.02 3.50
N THR A 117 -2.96 0.92 2.62
CA THR A 117 -3.57 1.03 1.29
C THR A 117 -3.27 -0.18 0.43
N PHE A 118 -2.03 -0.68 0.42
CA PHE A 118 -1.67 -1.90 -0.31
C PHE A 118 -2.38 -3.13 0.25
N TYR A 119 -2.40 -3.27 1.57
CA TYR A 119 -3.06 -4.39 2.26
C TYR A 119 -4.55 -4.47 1.91
N ASN A 120 -5.29 -3.37 2.06
CA ASN A 120 -6.73 -3.34 1.75
C ASN A 120 -6.99 -3.56 0.25
N ARG A 121 -6.15 -3.01 -0.64
CA ARG A 121 -6.25 -3.25 -2.09
C ARG A 121 -6.07 -4.73 -2.44
N TRP A 122 -5.13 -5.42 -1.80
CA TRP A 122 -4.94 -6.86 -2.00
C TRP A 122 -6.12 -7.67 -1.46
N LEU A 123 -6.66 -7.31 -0.30
CA LEU A 123 -7.87 -7.96 0.24
C LEU A 123 -9.07 -7.80 -0.70
N HIS A 124 -9.34 -6.59 -1.22
CA HIS A 124 -10.37 -6.38 -2.24
C HIS A 124 -10.19 -7.27 -3.46
N THR A 125 -8.95 -7.41 -3.94
CA THR A 125 -8.61 -8.26 -5.09
C THR A 125 -8.89 -9.74 -4.78
N ILE A 126 -8.55 -10.21 -3.58
CA ILE A 126 -8.75 -11.60 -3.14
C ILE A 126 -10.24 -11.97 -3.09
N ILE A 127 -11.07 -11.09 -2.52
CA ILE A 127 -12.52 -11.29 -2.44
C ILE A 127 -13.24 -11.00 -3.76
N GLY A 128 -12.56 -10.35 -4.70
CA GLY A 128 -13.10 -10.01 -6.02
C GLY A 128 -14.16 -8.91 -5.96
N VAL A 129 -13.94 -7.90 -5.10
CA VAL A 129 -14.74 -6.68 -5.00
C VAL A 129 -13.92 -5.53 -5.57
N ASN A 130 -14.54 -4.70 -6.42
CA ASN A 130 -13.87 -3.54 -6.99
C ASN A 130 -13.92 -2.37 -6.00
N PHE A 131 -12.91 -1.50 -6.01
CA PHE A 131 -12.95 -0.23 -5.27
C PHE A 131 -14.22 0.60 -5.58
N ARG A 132 -14.71 0.55 -6.83
CA ARG A 132 -15.97 1.19 -7.25
C ARG A 132 -17.22 0.64 -6.55
N ASP A 133 -17.12 -0.53 -5.94
CA ASP A 133 -18.23 -1.12 -5.19
C ASP A 133 -18.40 -0.44 -3.81
N ARG A 134 -17.47 0.45 -3.44
CA ARG A 134 -17.49 1.32 -2.24
C ARG A 134 -17.72 0.53 -0.94
N MET A 135 -17.09 -0.63 -0.84
CA MET A 135 -17.07 -1.41 0.40
C MET A 135 -16.10 -0.74 1.39
N PRO A 136 -16.55 -0.35 2.59
CA PRO A 136 -15.69 0.24 3.62
C PRO A 136 -14.57 -0.71 4.06
N ASN A 137 -13.44 -0.14 4.52
CA ASN A 137 -12.30 -0.94 5.00
C ASN A 137 -12.67 -1.78 6.23
N GLU A 138 -13.50 -1.27 7.14
CA GLU A 138 -13.98 -2.01 8.31
C GLU A 138 -14.75 -3.26 7.88
N THR A 139 -15.76 -3.09 7.03
CA THR A 139 -16.53 -4.22 6.47
C THR A 139 -15.64 -5.21 5.72
N LEU A 140 -14.59 -4.74 5.04
CA LEU A 140 -13.63 -5.60 4.34
C LEU A 140 -12.88 -6.50 5.31
N LEU A 141 -12.38 -5.94 6.40
CA LEU A 141 -11.64 -6.68 7.43
C LEU A 141 -12.55 -7.68 8.15
N ASP A 142 -13.76 -7.26 8.52
CA ASP A 142 -14.79 -8.10 9.14
C ASP A 142 -15.17 -9.29 8.25
N THR A 143 -15.43 -9.01 6.96
CA THR A 143 -15.78 -10.03 5.96
C THR A 143 -14.64 -11.02 5.74
N THR A 144 -13.40 -10.55 5.74
CA THR A 144 -12.22 -11.41 5.52
C THR A 144 -11.71 -12.08 6.79
N GLY A 145 -12.21 -11.67 7.97
CA GLY A 145 -11.70 -12.09 9.28
C GLY A 145 -10.21 -11.80 9.43
N GLN A 146 -9.73 -10.71 8.83
CA GLN A 146 -8.32 -10.31 8.88
C GLN A 146 -8.13 -9.20 9.89
N PRO A 147 -7.08 -9.24 10.73
CA PRO A 147 -6.72 -8.09 11.54
C PRO A 147 -6.26 -6.94 10.64
N THR A 148 -6.28 -5.72 11.17
CA THR A 148 -5.62 -4.59 10.52
C THR A 148 -4.13 -4.89 10.39
N ILE A 149 -3.49 -4.34 9.35
CA ILE A 149 -2.05 -4.51 9.17
C ILE A 149 -1.27 -3.82 10.28
N GLU A 150 -1.81 -2.72 10.82
CA GLU A 150 -1.27 -2.05 12.00
C GLU A 150 -1.22 -2.99 13.21
N ASN A 151 -2.29 -3.74 13.49
CA ASN A 151 -2.32 -4.69 14.61
C ASN A 151 -1.27 -5.81 14.43
N ILE A 152 -1.05 -6.28 13.20
CA ILE A 152 -0.01 -7.28 12.92
C ILE A 152 1.39 -6.69 13.17
N ILE A 153 1.67 -5.49 12.68
CA ILE A 153 2.96 -4.81 12.88
C ILE A 153 3.18 -4.53 14.37
N ARG A 154 2.16 -4.03 15.08
CA ARG A 154 2.16 -3.81 16.53
C ARG A 154 2.52 -5.09 17.27
N ARG A 155 1.83 -6.19 16.98
CA ARG A 155 2.11 -7.51 17.58
C ARG A 155 3.55 -7.95 17.33
N ASN A 156 4.06 -7.83 16.11
CA ASN A 156 5.43 -8.23 15.78
C ASN A 156 6.45 -7.42 16.58
N ARG A 157 6.26 -6.09 16.67
CA ARG A 157 7.10 -5.18 17.45
C ARG A 157 7.06 -5.50 18.95
N LEU A 158 5.87 -5.68 19.53
CA LEU A 158 5.71 -6.01 20.96
C LEU A 158 6.19 -7.42 21.31
N ARG A 159 6.03 -8.38 20.40
CA ARG A 159 6.60 -9.72 20.56
C ARG A 159 8.12 -9.65 20.62
N TRP A 160 8.75 -8.93 19.70
CA TRP A 160 10.20 -8.72 19.71
C TRP A 160 10.66 -7.98 20.97
N PHE A 161 9.94 -6.93 21.35
CA PHE A 161 10.19 -6.19 22.58
C PHE A 161 10.20 -7.10 23.82
N GLY A 162 9.18 -7.93 23.99
CA GLY A 162 9.12 -8.88 25.11
C GLY A 162 10.30 -9.84 25.13
N HIS A 163 10.71 -10.35 23.96
CA HIS A 163 11.89 -11.20 23.84
C HIS A 163 13.18 -10.48 24.26
N VAL A 164 13.41 -9.26 23.76
CA VAL A 164 14.63 -8.50 24.09
C VAL A 164 14.63 -8.05 25.55
N ASN A 165 13.48 -7.68 26.10
CA ASN A 165 13.37 -7.25 27.50
C ASN A 165 13.73 -8.37 28.48
N LEU A 166 13.51 -9.64 28.11
CA LEU A 166 13.91 -10.81 28.89
C LEU A 166 15.31 -11.35 28.55
N ALA A 167 15.96 -10.82 27.52
CA ALA A 167 17.20 -11.39 27.02
C ALA A 167 18.38 -11.03 27.93
N GLU A 168 18.97 -12.06 28.55
CA GLU A 168 20.17 -12.00 29.38
C GLU A 168 21.29 -12.85 28.76
N ASN A 169 22.53 -12.44 28.99
CA ASN A 169 23.71 -13.20 28.64
C ASN A 169 23.87 -14.40 29.59
N ARG A 170 24.78 -15.32 29.27
CA ARG A 170 25.12 -16.46 30.15
C ARG A 170 25.54 -16.03 31.56
N ASP A 171 26.12 -14.84 31.66
CA ASP A 171 26.62 -14.27 32.91
C ASP A 171 25.53 -13.53 33.72
N GLY A 172 24.25 -13.63 33.32
CA GLY A 172 23.11 -12.96 33.97
C GLY A 172 22.99 -11.46 33.67
N HIS A 173 23.92 -10.88 32.93
CA HIS A 173 23.85 -9.47 32.53
C HIS A 173 22.91 -9.24 31.34
N PRO A 174 22.24 -8.07 31.25
CA PRO A 174 21.44 -7.70 30.09
C PRO A 174 22.23 -7.82 28.78
N THR A 175 21.59 -8.39 27.75
CA THR A 175 22.17 -8.43 26.40
C THR A 175 22.47 -7.03 25.86
N LEU A 176 23.39 -6.95 24.89
CA LEU A 176 23.69 -5.68 24.21
C LEU A 176 22.41 -5.06 23.61
N ALA A 177 21.56 -5.87 22.98
CA ALA A 177 20.28 -5.41 22.43
C ALA A 177 19.38 -4.74 23.47
N LYS A 178 19.26 -5.36 24.66
CA LYS A 178 18.49 -4.80 25.79
C LYS A 178 19.11 -3.50 26.30
N LYS A 179 20.44 -3.42 26.39
CA LYS A 179 21.16 -2.19 26.78
C LYS A 179 20.96 -1.07 25.75
N THR A 180 21.08 -1.38 24.45
CA THR A 180 20.92 -0.40 23.36
C THR A 180 19.49 0.12 23.22
N MET A 181 18.50 -0.71 23.56
CA MET A 181 17.09 -0.36 23.45
C MET A 181 16.71 0.86 24.30
N PHE A 182 17.35 1.03 25.45
CA PHE A 182 17.11 2.14 26.40
C PHE A 182 18.37 3.00 26.61
N ALA A 183 19.32 2.98 25.66
CA ALA A 183 20.53 3.77 25.78
C ALA A 183 20.27 5.24 25.42
N TYR A 184 20.75 6.15 26.29
CA TYR A 184 20.70 7.59 26.08
C TYR A 184 22.11 8.16 26.17
N PHE A 185 22.49 9.02 25.22
CA PHE A 185 23.73 9.80 25.32
C PHE A 185 23.51 10.94 26.31
N HIS A 186 24.29 10.96 27.39
CA HIS A 186 23.99 11.77 28.58
C HIS A 186 24.06 13.30 28.38
N ASN A 187 24.55 13.80 27.23
CA ASN A 187 24.76 15.23 26.98
C ASN A 187 24.40 15.67 25.55
N GLU A 188 23.74 14.83 24.76
CA GLU A 188 23.38 15.19 23.39
C GLU A 188 21.91 15.61 23.31
N LYS A 189 21.67 16.87 22.90
CA LYS A 189 20.33 17.33 22.55
C LYS A 189 19.96 16.80 21.17
N ARG A 190 18.72 16.34 21.04
CA ARG A 190 18.16 15.90 19.76
C ARG A 190 18.24 17.03 18.73
N PRO A 191 18.67 16.78 17.49
CA PRO A 191 18.58 17.77 16.43
C PRO A 191 17.12 18.17 16.21
N CYS A 192 16.77 19.44 16.44
CA CYS A 192 15.41 19.96 16.28
C CYS A 192 14.87 19.83 14.85
N ASN A 193 15.74 19.72 13.84
CA ASN A 193 15.41 19.93 12.44
C ASN A 193 15.17 18.63 11.64
N MET A 194 15.24 17.45 12.24
CA MET A 194 15.04 16.17 11.53
C MET A 194 13.57 15.72 11.43
N GLY A 195 12.63 16.58 11.82
CA GLY A 195 11.24 16.17 12.06
C GLY A 195 11.17 15.22 13.27
N ARG A 196 9.99 15.14 13.90
CA ARG A 196 9.75 14.14 14.96
C ARG A 196 9.67 12.75 14.35
N SER A 197 10.80 12.18 13.93
CA SER A 197 10.89 10.75 13.63
C SER A 197 10.65 10.01 14.95
N ASN A 198 9.55 9.26 15.05
CA ASN A 198 9.25 8.54 16.28
C ASN A 198 10.35 7.50 16.50
N ARG A 199 10.99 7.50 17.66
CA ARG A 199 11.95 6.43 17.99
C ARG A 199 11.19 5.11 17.99
N TRP A 200 11.92 4.02 17.81
CA TRP A 200 11.35 2.71 17.96
C TRP A 200 10.77 2.51 19.39
N GLU A 201 11.47 3.02 20.42
CA GLU A 201 10.96 3.05 21.80
C GLU A 201 9.65 3.83 21.93
N ASP A 202 9.56 5.04 21.36
CA ASP A 202 8.32 5.84 21.38
C ASP A 202 7.14 5.07 20.75
N LYS A 203 7.40 4.28 19.70
CA LYS A 203 6.39 3.43 19.06
C LYS A 203 5.96 2.27 19.96
N VAL A 204 6.90 1.62 20.64
CA VAL A 204 6.58 0.55 21.59
C VAL A 204 5.74 1.07 22.74
N LEU A 205 6.10 2.23 23.31
CA LEU A 205 5.34 2.82 24.42
C LEU A 205 3.92 3.21 23.98
N LYS A 206 3.77 3.79 22.78
CA LYS A 206 2.47 4.07 22.19
C LYS A 206 1.63 2.81 21.98
N ASP A 207 2.24 1.72 21.53
CA ASP A 207 1.55 0.45 21.34
C ASP A 207 1.06 -0.16 22.66
N ILE A 208 1.86 -0.05 23.72
CA ILE A 208 1.53 -0.51 25.08
C ILE A 208 0.34 0.30 25.63
N GLU A 209 0.36 1.62 25.42
CA GLU A 209 -0.73 2.53 25.77
C GLU A 209 -2.01 2.20 25.01
N GLU A 210 -1.92 1.98 23.69
CA GLU A 210 -3.07 1.60 22.84
C GLU A 210 -3.70 0.26 23.25
N LEU A 211 -2.93 -0.65 23.84
CA LEU A 211 -3.42 -1.93 24.38
C LEU A 211 -3.83 -1.85 25.85
N ASN A 212 -3.78 -0.68 26.49
CA ASN A 212 -4.05 -0.48 27.92
C ASN A 212 -3.28 -1.47 28.81
N ILE A 213 -2.00 -1.71 28.49
CA ILE A 213 -1.15 -2.61 29.26
C ILE A 213 -0.46 -1.85 30.41
N ASP A 214 -1.01 -2.02 31.60
CA ASP A 214 -0.38 -1.51 32.82
C ASP A 214 0.76 -2.41 33.31
N ASN A 215 1.73 -1.81 33.99
CA ASN A 215 2.87 -2.53 34.60
C ASN A 215 3.61 -3.48 33.64
N TRP A 216 3.72 -3.10 32.36
CA TRP A 216 4.35 -3.91 31.31
C TRP A 216 5.75 -4.44 31.69
N ARG A 217 6.51 -3.70 32.53
CA ARG A 217 7.81 -4.13 33.06
C ARG A 217 7.74 -5.41 33.89
N LYS A 218 6.72 -5.55 34.72
CA LYS A 218 6.47 -6.77 35.50
C LYS A 218 5.79 -7.83 34.63
N MET A 219 4.86 -7.42 33.77
CA MET A 219 4.12 -8.35 32.93
C MET A 219 5.02 -9.08 31.93
N THR A 220 6.05 -8.42 31.39
CA THR A 220 7.01 -9.08 30.50
C THR A 220 7.75 -10.24 31.16
N LEU A 221 7.92 -10.26 32.49
CA LEU A 221 8.50 -11.40 33.23
C LEU A 221 7.64 -12.65 33.13
N ASP A 222 6.32 -12.49 33.01
CA ASP A 222 5.38 -13.56 32.68
C ASP A 222 5.12 -13.57 31.17
N ILE A 223 5.93 -14.33 30.43
CA ILE A 223 5.83 -14.37 28.97
C ILE A 223 4.48 -14.91 28.46
N SER A 224 3.78 -15.72 29.25
CA SER A 224 2.45 -16.24 28.89
C SER A 224 1.43 -15.12 28.95
N ARG A 225 1.41 -14.38 30.07
CA ARG A 225 0.55 -13.21 30.24
C ARG A 225 0.90 -12.10 29.23
N TRP A 226 2.18 -11.89 28.95
CA TRP A 226 2.62 -10.97 27.89
C TRP A 226 2.06 -11.36 26.52
N ARG A 227 2.16 -12.64 26.15
CA ARG A 227 1.63 -13.15 24.88
C ARG A 227 0.12 -13.02 24.79
N GLU A 228 -0.60 -13.26 25.89
CA GLU A 228 -2.05 -13.09 25.91
C GLU A 228 -2.44 -11.63 25.67
N ALA A 229 -1.80 -10.70 26.39
CA ALA A 229 -2.06 -9.27 26.26
C ALA A 229 -1.82 -8.73 24.84
N ILE A 230 -0.70 -9.08 24.21
CA ILE A 230 -0.38 -8.58 22.86
C ILE A 230 -1.24 -9.20 21.74
N ASN A 231 -1.99 -10.28 22.04
CA ASN A 231 -2.78 -11.00 21.06
C ASN A 231 -4.28 -10.65 21.09
N GLN A 232 -4.72 -9.80 22.02
CA GLN A 232 -6.13 -9.43 22.21
C GLN A 232 -6.78 -8.95 20.90
N ASP A 233 -6.11 -8.08 20.14
CA ASP A 233 -6.68 -7.44 18.93
C ASP A 233 -6.30 -8.12 17.60
N VAL A 234 -5.66 -9.29 17.64
CA VAL A 234 -5.09 -9.94 16.45
C VAL A 234 -5.95 -11.09 15.95
N HIS A 235 -6.77 -11.66 16.83
CA HIS A 235 -7.63 -12.80 16.51
C HIS A 235 -9.09 -12.39 16.32
N ILE A 236 -9.39 -11.76 15.19
CA ILE A 236 -10.77 -11.52 14.77
C ILE A 236 -11.29 -12.79 14.11
N LYS A 237 -12.24 -13.48 14.77
CA LYS A 237 -13.03 -14.54 14.10
C LYS A 237 -13.82 -13.88 12.97
N PRO A 238 -13.94 -14.50 11.77
CA PRO A 238 -14.78 -13.95 10.72
C PRO A 238 -16.20 -13.77 11.28
N THR A 239 -16.66 -12.52 11.35
CA THR A 239 -18.00 -12.19 11.89
C THR A 239 -19.10 -12.77 11.00
N HIS A 240 -18.81 -12.98 9.72
CA HIS A 240 -19.78 -13.40 8.74
C HIS A 240 -19.59 -14.85 8.29
N THR A 241 -20.56 -15.69 8.64
CA THR A 241 -20.67 -17.08 8.19
C THR A 241 -20.85 -17.20 6.67
N ASN A 242 -21.29 -16.13 5.98
CA ASN A 242 -21.55 -16.15 4.55
C ASN A 242 -20.93 -14.95 3.79
N ILE A 243 -19.61 -15.00 3.63
CA ILE A 243 -18.80 -14.04 2.83
C ILE A 243 -19.39 -13.80 1.43
N LYS A 244 -19.96 -14.83 0.79
CA LYS A 244 -20.50 -14.73 -0.57
C LYS A 244 -21.72 -13.81 -0.65
N ASN A 245 -22.61 -13.87 0.34
CA ASN A 245 -23.81 -13.03 0.37
C ASN A 245 -23.47 -11.54 0.46
N ILE A 246 -22.52 -11.19 1.32
CA ILE A 246 -22.07 -9.80 1.50
C ILE A 246 -21.47 -9.27 0.20
N ILE A 247 -20.56 -10.05 -0.41
CA ILE A 247 -19.98 -9.68 -1.70
C ILE A 247 -21.06 -9.51 -2.76
N HIS A 248 -22.07 -10.38 -2.78
CA HIS A 248 -23.17 -10.30 -3.72
C HIS A 248 -23.99 -9.01 -3.53
N GLU A 249 -24.31 -8.66 -2.29
CA GLU A 249 -25.04 -7.45 -1.96
C GLU A 249 -24.29 -6.18 -2.41
N TYR A 250 -23.00 -6.08 -2.10
CA TYR A 250 -22.19 -4.94 -2.55
C TYR A 250 -22.11 -4.85 -4.08
N LYS A 251 -22.02 -5.99 -4.77
CA LYS A 251 -22.06 -6.05 -6.24
C LYS A 251 -23.41 -5.62 -6.81
N GLN A 252 -24.51 -6.02 -6.19
CA GLN A 252 -25.85 -5.57 -6.58
C GLN A 252 -26.01 -4.06 -6.38
N ARG A 253 -25.62 -3.54 -5.22
CA ARG A 253 -25.64 -2.10 -4.92
C ARG A 253 -24.78 -1.32 -5.93
N ALA A 254 -23.61 -1.83 -6.28
CA ALA A 254 -22.75 -1.23 -7.31
C ALA A 254 -23.39 -1.26 -8.70
N ALA A 255 -24.03 -2.36 -9.08
CA ALA A 255 -24.73 -2.46 -10.36
C ALA A 255 -25.91 -1.48 -10.46
N ARG A 256 -26.69 -1.32 -9.37
CA ARG A 256 -27.77 -0.32 -9.31
C ARG A 256 -27.24 1.08 -9.53
N ARG A 257 -26.17 1.48 -8.81
CA ARG A 257 -25.52 2.79 -8.98
C ARG A 257 -25.07 3.04 -10.41
N ARG A 258 -24.40 2.07 -11.03
CA ARG A 258 -23.96 2.20 -12.44
C ARG A 258 -25.13 2.42 -13.39
N LYS A 259 -26.27 1.73 -13.17
CA LYS A 259 -27.49 1.96 -13.96
C LYS A 259 -28.02 3.38 -13.75
N THR A 260 -28.06 3.88 -12.52
CA THR A 260 -28.50 5.26 -12.21
C THR A 260 -27.56 6.32 -12.80
N GLU A 261 -26.25 6.11 -12.73
CA GLU A 261 -25.23 6.99 -13.34
C GLU A 261 -25.38 7.05 -14.86
N VAL A 262 -25.60 5.89 -15.50
CA VAL A 262 -25.86 5.82 -16.94
C VAL A 262 -27.18 6.52 -17.29
N ALA A 263 -28.26 6.27 -16.54
CA ALA A 263 -29.56 6.91 -16.76
C ALA A 263 -29.47 8.45 -16.64
N ALA A 264 -28.79 8.96 -15.61
CA ALA A 264 -28.57 10.39 -15.42
C ALA A 264 -27.75 11.01 -16.57
N SER A 265 -26.76 10.28 -17.12
CA SER A 265 -25.99 10.73 -18.28
C SER A 265 -26.80 10.76 -19.59
N THR A 266 -27.74 9.82 -19.76
CA THR A 266 -28.64 9.80 -20.92
C THR A 266 -29.74 10.85 -20.84
N GLU A 267 -30.25 11.19 -19.65
CA GLU A 267 -31.22 12.28 -19.48
C GLU A 267 -30.61 13.67 -19.78
N THR A 268 -29.30 13.83 -19.61
CA THR A 268 -28.60 15.08 -19.91
C THR A 268 -28.24 15.25 -21.39
N THR A 269 -28.27 14.19 -22.22
CA THR A 269 -27.91 14.29 -23.64
C THR A 269 -29.09 13.96 -24.55
N LYS A 270 -29.56 14.93 -25.35
CA LYS A 270 -30.73 14.79 -26.24
C LYS A 270 -30.51 13.90 -27.49
N GLY A 271 -29.40 13.17 -27.58
CA GLY A 271 -29.02 12.35 -28.74
C GLY A 271 -27.76 12.85 -29.47
N LYS A 272 -27.34 12.11 -30.50
CA LYS A 272 -26.18 12.49 -31.34
C LYS A 272 -26.56 13.63 -32.28
N VAL A 273 -25.62 14.53 -32.59
CA VAL A 273 -25.93 15.65 -33.53
C VAL A 273 -26.48 15.17 -34.87
N THR A 274 -25.99 14.04 -35.39
CA THR A 274 -26.45 13.45 -36.66
C THR A 274 -27.88 12.92 -36.62
N GLU A 275 -28.42 12.63 -35.43
CA GLU A 275 -29.80 12.19 -35.22
C GLU A 275 -30.76 13.39 -35.08
N ILE A 276 -30.23 14.55 -34.69
CA ILE A 276 -31.01 15.77 -34.43
C ILE A 276 -31.06 16.71 -35.64
N LEU A 277 -30.01 16.73 -36.47
CA LEU A 277 -29.98 17.56 -37.67
C LEU A 277 -30.77 16.91 -38.82
N ALA A 278 -31.69 17.67 -39.41
CA ALA A 278 -32.41 17.24 -40.61
C ALA A 278 -31.46 17.10 -41.82
N LYS A 279 -31.68 16.08 -42.63
CA LYS A 279 -31.00 15.88 -43.92
C LYS A 279 -31.75 16.61 -45.02
N GLU A 280 -31.06 17.46 -45.78
CA GLU A 280 -31.54 18.04 -47.03
C GLU A 280 -30.64 17.54 -48.16
N ASN A 281 -31.20 16.90 -49.19
CA ASN A 281 -30.46 16.38 -50.36
C ASN A 281 -29.21 15.55 -49.99
N ASN A 282 -29.36 14.65 -49.01
CA ASN A 282 -28.30 13.75 -48.53
C ASN A 282 -27.09 14.45 -47.89
N GLN A 283 -27.25 15.73 -47.53
CA GLN A 283 -26.27 16.54 -46.81
C GLN A 283 -26.90 17.10 -45.52
N TYR A 284 -26.07 17.32 -44.52
CA TYR A 284 -26.48 17.96 -43.27
C TYR A 284 -26.04 19.41 -43.26
N LYS A 285 -26.91 20.29 -42.77
CA LYS A 285 -26.63 21.71 -42.62
C LYS A 285 -26.11 22.01 -41.23
N CYS A 286 -24.97 22.68 -41.14
CA CYS A 286 -24.39 23.10 -39.86
C CYS A 286 -25.28 24.18 -39.19
N PRO A 287 -25.68 24.02 -37.91
CA PRO A 287 -26.55 24.99 -37.23
C PRO A 287 -25.87 26.32 -36.89
N GLY A 288 -24.53 26.36 -36.88
CA GLY A 288 -23.75 27.59 -36.69
C GLY A 288 -23.50 28.33 -38.00
N CYS A 289 -22.63 27.76 -38.85
CA CYS A 289 -22.14 28.44 -40.05
C CYS A 289 -23.01 28.22 -41.31
N LYS A 290 -24.09 27.45 -41.23
CA LYS A 290 -25.04 27.15 -42.33
C LYS A 290 -24.45 26.44 -43.58
N LYS A 291 -23.19 25.98 -43.52
CA LYS A 291 -22.57 25.17 -44.59
C LYS A 291 -23.11 23.74 -44.60
N HIS A 292 -23.09 23.11 -45.78
CA HIS A 292 -23.58 21.74 -45.98
C HIS A 292 -22.43 20.75 -45.99
N PHE A 293 -22.62 19.60 -45.34
CA PHE A 293 -21.61 18.55 -45.19
C PHE A 293 -22.22 17.17 -45.40
N LYS A 294 -21.42 16.26 -45.98
CA LYS A 294 -21.76 14.83 -46.01
C LYS A 294 -21.77 14.24 -44.59
N PRO A 295 -22.46 13.10 -44.36
CA PRO A 295 -22.57 12.47 -43.05
C PRO A 295 -21.25 12.27 -42.28
N GLN A 296 -20.19 11.89 -42.97
CA GLN A 296 -18.87 11.65 -42.37
C GLN A 296 -18.12 12.95 -42.01
N GLY A 297 -18.48 14.08 -42.64
CA GLY A 297 -17.77 15.36 -42.47
C GLY A 297 -18.39 16.29 -41.42
N ILE A 298 -19.67 16.12 -41.09
CA ILE A 298 -20.37 17.08 -40.24
C ILE A 298 -19.92 17.03 -38.77
N THR A 299 -19.66 15.85 -38.22
CA THR A 299 -19.21 15.69 -36.82
C THR A 299 -17.86 16.36 -36.60
N ASN A 300 -16.90 16.14 -37.51
CA ASN A 300 -15.59 16.79 -37.49
C ASN A 300 -15.70 18.30 -37.70
N HIS A 301 -16.59 18.75 -38.59
CA HIS A 301 -16.84 20.17 -38.77
C HIS A 301 -17.42 20.84 -37.51
N ILE A 302 -18.39 20.21 -36.83
CA ILE A 302 -19.01 20.77 -35.62
C ILE A 302 -17.96 20.96 -34.52
N LYS A 303 -17.02 20.03 -34.36
CA LYS A 303 -15.90 20.18 -33.42
C LYS A 303 -15.02 21.40 -33.74
N ALA A 304 -14.82 21.72 -35.02
CA ALA A 304 -14.03 22.87 -35.47
C ALA A 304 -14.82 24.19 -35.54
N CYS A 305 -16.15 24.15 -35.54
CA CYS A 305 -17.00 25.33 -35.69
C CYS A 305 -17.43 25.89 -34.31
N THR A 306 -16.87 27.02 -33.91
CA THR A 306 -17.18 27.71 -32.64
C THR A 306 -18.66 28.04 -32.46
N GLN A 307 -19.33 28.44 -33.54
CA GLN A 307 -20.77 28.71 -33.53
C GLN A 307 -21.61 27.44 -33.34
N ALA A 308 -21.19 26.32 -33.96
CA ALA A 308 -21.89 25.04 -33.85
C ALA A 308 -21.68 24.37 -32.49
N THR A 309 -20.46 24.42 -31.92
CA THR A 309 -20.19 23.94 -30.56
C THR A 309 -20.99 24.71 -29.51
N THR A 310 -21.11 26.03 -29.65
CA THR A 310 -21.93 26.88 -28.77
C THR A 310 -23.41 26.51 -28.86
N TRP A 311 -23.92 26.27 -30.07
CA TRP A 311 -25.29 25.80 -30.29
C TRP A 311 -25.54 24.40 -29.70
N CYS A 312 -24.59 23.46 -29.86
CA CYS A 312 -24.72 22.11 -29.29
C CYS A 312 -24.71 22.14 -27.75
N LYS A 313 -23.85 22.98 -27.15
CA LYS A 313 -23.80 23.19 -25.70
C LYS A 313 -25.11 23.79 -25.17
N LYS A 314 -25.67 24.78 -25.87
CA LYS A 314 -26.95 25.41 -25.49
C LYS A 314 -28.14 24.43 -25.55
N ASN A 315 -28.07 23.43 -26.42
CA ASN A 315 -29.14 22.46 -26.63
C ASN A 315 -28.90 21.10 -25.95
N ASN A 316 -27.81 20.94 -25.19
CA ASN A 316 -27.42 19.68 -24.55
C ASN A 316 -27.28 18.49 -25.53
N ILE A 317 -26.59 18.74 -26.66
CA ILE A 317 -26.40 17.75 -27.73
C ILE A 317 -24.97 17.22 -27.72
N ASN A 318 -24.81 15.90 -27.83
CA ASN A 318 -23.49 15.26 -27.87
C ASN A 318 -22.90 15.29 -29.29
N TYR A 319 -21.81 16.03 -29.47
CA TYR A 319 -21.05 16.17 -30.73
C TYR A 319 -19.64 15.54 -30.68
N GLU A 320 -19.29 14.87 -29.57
CA GLU A 320 -17.93 14.36 -29.34
C GLU A 320 -17.70 12.97 -29.93
N HIS A 321 -18.75 12.16 -30.12
CA HIS A 321 -18.63 10.77 -30.57
C HIS A 321 -18.89 10.58 -32.07
N GLY A 322 -17.82 10.25 -32.77
CA GLY A 322 -17.78 9.75 -34.14
C GLY A 322 -16.40 9.20 -34.40
N GLU A 323 -16.15 7.97 -33.95
CA GLU A 323 -15.14 7.00 -34.42
C GLU A 323 -15.25 5.73 -33.57
N ASP A 324 -15.15 4.58 -34.22
CA ASP A 324 -15.44 3.24 -33.72
C ASP A 324 -14.63 2.80 -32.49
N ASP A 325 -15.28 1.98 -31.66
CA ASP A 325 -14.71 1.24 -30.54
C ASP A 325 -13.60 0.28 -31.00
N CYS A 326 -12.35 0.73 -31.05
CA CYS A 326 -11.15 -0.12 -31.07
C CYS A 326 -9.92 0.64 -30.54
N LYS A 327 -9.89 0.98 -29.24
CA LYS A 327 -8.62 1.24 -28.54
C LYS A 327 -8.63 0.56 -27.18
N ALA A 328 -7.79 -0.46 -27.06
CA ALA A 328 -7.46 -1.13 -25.80
C ALA A 328 -7.02 -0.10 -24.74
N PRO A 329 -7.35 -0.30 -23.45
CA PRO A 329 -6.97 0.64 -22.42
C PRO A 329 -5.45 0.70 -22.27
N THR A 330 -4.95 1.92 -22.47
CA THR A 330 -3.60 2.39 -22.29
C THR A 330 -3.03 1.99 -20.93
N ARG A 331 -1.84 1.41 -21.01
CA ARG A 331 -0.82 1.26 -19.97
C ARG A 331 -0.64 2.59 -19.23
N ILE A 332 -0.95 2.61 -17.94
CA ILE A 332 -0.56 3.71 -17.05
C ILE A 332 0.89 3.46 -16.67
N ASP A 333 1.80 4.24 -17.24
CA ASP A 333 3.18 4.34 -16.78
C ASP A 333 3.20 4.95 -15.37
N LEU A 334 3.61 4.16 -14.40
CA LEU A 334 4.03 4.65 -13.10
C LEU A 334 5.46 5.13 -13.25
N GLY A 335 5.64 6.45 -13.32
CA GLY A 335 6.93 7.11 -13.16
C GLY A 335 7.50 6.79 -11.78
N ILE A 336 8.52 5.94 -11.78
CA ILE A 336 9.47 5.78 -10.68
C ILE A 336 10.58 6.79 -11.00
N VAL A 337 10.77 7.77 -10.11
CA VAL A 337 12.03 8.51 -9.95
C VAL A 337 12.63 8.06 -8.64
#